data_AF-A0A2N5J5W9-F1
#
_entry.id   AF-A0A2N5J5W9-F1
#
_cell.length_a   1.000
_cell.length_b   1.000
_cell.length_c   1.000
_cell.angle_alpha   90.00
_cell.angle_beta   90.00
_cell.angle_gamma   90.00
#
_symmetry.space_group_name_H-M   'P 1'
#
loop_
_entity.id
_entity.type
_entity.pdbx_description
1 polymer ?
#
loop_
_entity_poly.entity_id
_entity_poly.type
_entity_poly.pdbx_seq_one_letter_code
_entity_poly.pdbx_strand_id
1 'polypeptide(L)'
;MADESERNEATEIVDGRVETVEVSKHPEATIPETDLSLADIERGRSHPVRWAVYAAAVLVAIIAPYWYGRALAVNDTAWLTAHLDAFTPQGMAFLSWTVTLAAIAMLGVAIVDSGRWIWRILFVIGLAAEQFVAGVALLRLDFWYSTYVVYGESATVANAANLGIIAAGFGVAVFAVIWVGLLVVIRKESPLNVLTRSWASFILFFAIEAAALLVVMFGGLLTTVGA
;
A
#
# COMPACT_ATOMS: atom_id res chain seq x y z
N MET A 1 -13.93 55.51 46.15
CA MET A 1 -14.28 54.11 45.88
C MET A 1 -14.18 53.93 44.38
N ALA A 2 -13.05 53.41 43.90
CA ALA A 2 -12.88 53.08 42.48
C ALA A 2 -13.57 51.73 42.24
N ASP A 3 -14.36 51.67 41.17
CA ASP A 3 -15.24 50.56 40.82
C ASP A 3 -14.42 49.29 40.51
N GLU A 4 -14.71 48.20 41.21
CA GLU A 4 -13.96 46.93 41.11
C GLU A 4 -14.25 46.18 39.81
N SER A 5 -15.20 46.68 39.00
CA SER A 5 -15.65 46.10 37.73
C SER A 5 -14.74 46.36 36.52
N GLU A 6 -13.68 47.18 36.67
CA GLU A 6 -12.87 47.64 35.52
C GLU A 6 -11.56 46.89 35.25
N ARG A 7 -11.11 45.99 36.13
CA ARG A 7 -9.82 45.27 35.97
C ARG A 7 -9.99 43.97 35.17
N ASN A 8 -9.57 43.97 33.90
CA ASN A 8 -9.53 42.79 33.04
C ASN A 8 -8.11 42.19 33.03
N GLU A 9 -7.80 41.45 34.08
CA GLU A 9 -6.53 40.75 34.24
C GLU A 9 -6.74 39.24 34.04
N ALA A 10 -5.89 38.59 33.25
CA ALA A 10 -5.89 37.14 33.08
C ALA A 10 -4.57 36.56 33.61
N THR A 11 -4.67 35.43 34.28
CA THR A 11 -3.51 34.75 34.85
C THR A 11 -2.87 33.86 33.78
N GLU A 12 -1.72 34.25 33.25
CA GLU A 12 -0.99 33.50 32.21
C GLU A 12 0.38 33.05 32.72
N ILE A 13 0.89 31.95 32.18
CA ILE A 13 2.22 31.42 32.54
C ILE A 13 3.22 31.95 31.52
N VAL A 14 3.98 32.98 31.91
CA VAL A 14 5.05 33.57 31.09
C VAL A 14 6.39 33.10 31.67
N ASP A 15 7.24 32.49 30.84
CA ASP A 15 8.55 31.95 31.24
C ASP A 15 8.51 31.04 32.51
N GLY A 16 7.44 30.26 32.67
CA GLY A 16 7.30 29.30 33.76
C GLY A 16 6.89 29.91 35.11
N ARG A 17 6.52 31.20 35.15
CA ARG A 17 5.94 31.86 36.32
C ARG A 17 4.51 32.31 36.03
N VAL A 18 3.67 32.23 37.05
CA VAL A 18 2.27 32.63 36.98
C VAL A 18 2.19 34.13 37.20
N GLU A 19 1.87 34.90 36.16
CA GLU A 19 1.76 36.35 36.20
C GLU A 19 0.36 36.81 35.77
N THR A 20 -0.14 37.87 36.39
CA THR A 20 -1.41 38.52 36.02
C THR A 20 -1.14 39.54 34.93
N VAL A 21 -1.60 39.23 33.71
CA VAL A 21 -1.39 40.05 32.51
C VAL A 21 -2.68 40.81 32.19
N GLU A 22 -2.55 42.10 31.91
CA GLU A 22 -3.67 42.96 31.52
C GLU A 22 -4.11 42.63 30.08
N VAL A 23 -5.37 42.23 29.91
CA VAL A 23 -5.92 41.83 28.61
C VAL A 23 -6.70 43.00 28.03
N SER A 24 -6.45 43.32 26.76
CA SER A 24 -7.12 44.42 26.07
C SER A 24 -8.64 44.25 26.09
N LYS A 25 -9.36 45.27 26.59
CA LYS A 25 -10.81 45.42 26.44
C LYS A 25 -11.13 45.63 24.95
N HIS A 26 -11.38 44.55 24.22
CA HIS A 26 -12.06 44.65 22.93
C HIS A 26 -13.56 44.74 23.18
N PRO A 27 -14.23 45.88 22.89
CA PRO A 27 -15.66 46.07 23.16
C PRO A 27 -16.56 45.15 22.31
N GLU A 28 -16.03 44.67 21.19
CA GLU A 28 -16.63 43.70 20.29
C GLU A 28 -15.57 42.66 19.94
N ALA A 29 -15.97 41.38 19.90
CA ALA A 29 -15.09 40.31 19.43
C ALA A 29 -14.68 40.62 17.97
N THR A 30 -13.41 40.99 17.75
CA THR A 30 -12.87 41.25 16.40
C THR A 30 -12.83 39.99 15.53
N ILE A 31 -12.91 38.81 16.17
CA ILE A 31 -13.07 37.53 15.50
C ILE A 31 -14.58 37.34 15.26
N PRO A 32 -15.06 37.40 14.01
CA PRO A 32 -16.47 37.14 13.75
C PRO A 32 -16.82 35.74 14.25
N GLU A 33 -17.88 35.62 15.06
CA GLU A 33 -18.44 34.32 15.43
C GLU A 33 -18.80 33.61 14.12
N THR A 34 -17.99 32.62 13.78
CA THR A 34 -18.16 31.90 12.53
C THR A 34 -19.09 30.73 12.86
N ASP A 35 -20.39 30.88 12.56
CA ASP A 35 -21.41 29.81 12.68
C ASP A 35 -21.18 28.61 11.75
N LEU A 36 -20.03 28.55 11.06
CA LEU A 36 -19.66 27.41 10.25
C LEU A 36 -19.41 26.22 11.18
N SER A 37 -20.41 25.34 11.22
CA SER A 37 -20.27 23.98 11.71
C SER A 37 -19.02 23.35 11.14
N LEU A 38 -18.29 22.61 11.98
CA LEU A 38 -17.12 21.83 11.57
C LEU A 38 -17.43 20.93 10.35
N ALA A 39 -18.67 20.45 10.26
CA ALA A 39 -19.17 19.66 9.15
C ALA A 39 -19.21 20.43 7.81
N ASP A 40 -19.51 21.73 7.82
CA ASP A 40 -19.54 22.56 6.61
C ASP A 40 -18.12 22.94 6.15
N ILE A 41 -17.19 23.12 7.08
CA ILE A 41 -15.77 23.32 6.80
C ILE A 41 -15.16 22.06 6.16
N GLU A 42 -15.49 20.86 6.67
CA GLU A 42 -15.07 19.60 6.08
C GLU A 42 -15.71 19.36 4.71
N ARG A 43 -16.97 19.72 4.52
CA ARG A 43 -17.67 19.64 3.23
C ARG A 43 -16.98 20.51 2.16
N GLY A 44 -16.56 21.71 2.53
CA GLY A 44 -15.82 22.63 1.64
C GLY A 44 -14.42 22.14 1.26
N ARG A 45 -13.79 21.27 2.08
CA ARG A 45 -12.50 20.63 1.77
C ARG A 45 -12.64 19.28 1.05
N SER A 46 -13.85 18.73 1.00
CA SER A 46 -14.08 17.47 0.30
C SER A 46 -13.95 17.68 -1.22
N HIS A 47 -13.11 16.88 -1.87
CA HIS A 47 -12.98 16.85 -3.32
C HIS A 47 -13.59 15.55 -3.86
N PRO A 48 -14.94 15.40 -3.86
CA PRO A 48 -15.61 14.14 -4.19
C PRO A 48 -15.29 13.67 -5.61
N VAL A 49 -15.15 14.60 -6.56
CA VAL A 49 -14.79 14.28 -7.95
C VAL A 49 -13.39 13.65 -8.03
N ARG A 50 -12.40 14.16 -7.28
CA ARG A 50 -11.04 13.60 -7.29
C ARG A 50 -11.04 12.15 -6.80
N TRP A 51 -11.83 11.85 -5.77
CA TRP A 51 -11.97 10.49 -5.25
C TRP A 51 -12.74 9.58 -6.22
N ALA A 52 -13.77 10.08 -6.90
CA ALA A 52 -14.47 9.32 -7.93
C ALA A 52 -13.55 8.98 -9.11
N VAL A 53 -12.74 9.94 -9.58
CA VAL A 53 -11.73 9.73 -10.62
C VAL A 53 -10.67 8.72 -10.17
N TYR A 54 -10.20 8.83 -8.93
CA TYR A 54 -9.25 7.86 -8.36
C TYR A 54 -9.84 6.45 -8.30
N ALA A 55 -11.08 6.30 -7.81
CA ALA A 55 -11.76 5.01 -7.77
C ALA A 55 -11.92 4.41 -9.17
N ALA A 56 -12.33 5.22 -10.15
CA ALA A 56 -12.41 4.79 -11.54
C ALA A 56 -11.04 4.37 -12.09
N ALA A 57 -9.97 5.12 -11.79
CA ALA A 57 -8.62 4.78 -12.21
C ALA A 57 -8.13 3.45 -11.59
N VAL A 58 -8.43 3.20 -10.31
CA VAL A 58 -8.13 1.91 -9.65
C VAL A 58 -8.88 0.76 -10.34
N LEU A 59 -10.19 0.92 -10.63
CA LEU A 59 -10.96 -0.09 -11.33
C LEU A 59 -10.41 -0.38 -12.73
N VAL A 60 -10.03 0.67 -13.46
CA VAL A 60 -9.39 0.52 -14.77
C VAL A 60 -8.05 -0.23 -14.64
N ALA A 61 -7.23 0.09 -13.64
CA ALA A 61 -5.96 -0.57 -13.38
C ALA A 61 -6.11 -2.05 -12.99
N ILE A 62 -7.23 -2.44 -12.37
CA ILE A 62 -7.55 -3.84 -12.09
C ILE A 62 -7.95 -4.58 -13.37
N ILE A 63 -8.84 -3.98 -14.17
CA ILE A 63 -9.51 -4.70 -15.26
C ILE A 63 -8.70 -4.68 -16.56
N ALA A 64 -8.33 -3.49 -17.04
CA ALA A 64 -7.81 -3.32 -18.39
C ALA A 64 -6.43 -3.98 -18.61
N PRO A 65 -5.44 -3.85 -17.69
CA PRO A 65 -4.14 -4.48 -17.85
C PRO A 65 -4.19 -6.01 -17.78
N TYR A 66 -4.99 -6.56 -16.85
CA TYR A 66 -5.18 -8.02 -16.77
C TYR A 66 -5.84 -8.57 -18.04
N TRP A 67 -6.92 -7.92 -18.49
CA TRP A 67 -7.60 -8.31 -19.73
C TRP A 67 -6.64 -8.24 -20.93
N TYR A 68 -5.85 -7.17 -21.04
CA TYR A 68 -4.90 -7.00 -22.13
C TYR A 68 -3.78 -8.06 -22.11
N GLY A 69 -3.16 -8.30 -20.94
CA GLY A 69 -2.14 -9.34 -20.78
C GLY A 69 -2.68 -10.72 -21.13
N ARG A 70 -3.92 -11.04 -20.72
CA ARG A 70 -4.59 -12.29 -21.07
C ARG A 70 -4.94 -12.37 -22.56
N ALA A 71 -5.35 -11.27 -23.17
CA ALA A 71 -5.64 -11.22 -24.61
C ALA A 71 -4.36 -11.49 -25.42
N LEU A 72 -3.23 -10.90 -25.05
CA LEU A 72 -1.93 -11.20 -25.66
C LEU A 72 -1.56 -12.68 -25.50
N ALA A 73 -1.76 -13.25 -24.30
CA ALA A 73 -1.49 -14.66 -24.04
C ALA A 73 -2.25 -15.60 -25.00
N VAL A 74 -3.52 -15.28 -25.30
CA VAL A 74 -4.40 -16.14 -26.09
C VAL A 74 -4.33 -15.85 -27.59
N ASN A 75 -4.25 -14.58 -28.00
CA ASN A 75 -4.34 -14.18 -29.39
C ASN A 75 -2.96 -14.08 -30.07
N ASP A 76 -1.92 -13.74 -29.30
CA ASP A 76 -0.57 -13.43 -29.80
C ASP A 76 0.49 -14.31 -29.13
N THR A 77 0.14 -15.55 -28.81
CA THR A 77 0.95 -16.48 -28.02
C THR A 77 2.37 -16.63 -28.55
N ALA A 78 2.55 -16.79 -29.87
CA ALA A 78 3.87 -16.98 -30.49
C ALA A 78 4.78 -15.76 -30.33
N TRP A 79 4.21 -14.55 -30.40
CA TRP A 79 4.95 -13.33 -30.15
C TRP A 79 5.34 -13.25 -28.67
N LEU A 80 4.42 -13.59 -27.79
CA LEU A 80 4.64 -13.51 -26.35
C LEU A 80 5.65 -14.55 -25.84
N THR A 81 5.60 -15.80 -26.31
CA THR A 81 6.58 -16.83 -25.94
C THR A 81 7.99 -16.43 -26.37
N ALA A 82 8.16 -15.85 -27.56
CA ALA A 82 9.46 -15.34 -28.01
C ALA A 82 10.04 -14.25 -27.08
N HIS A 83 9.20 -13.48 -26.39
CA HIS A 83 9.63 -12.51 -25.37
C HIS A 83 9.83 -13.15 -24.00
N LEU A 84 9.02 -14.15 -23.63
CA LEU A 84 9.16 -14.89 -22.38
C LEU A 84 10.44 -15.73 -22.35
N ASP A 85 10.89 -16.25 -23.48
CA ASP A 85 12.14 -17.03 -23.60
C ASP A 85 13.39 -16.19 -23.27
N ALA A 86 13.28 -14.86 -23.22
CA ALA A 86 14.35 -14.00 -22.71
C ALA A 86 14.53 -14.10 -21.18
N PHE A 87 13.56 -14.67 -20.47
CA PHE A 87 13.57 -14.79 -19.01
C PHE A 87 13.80 -16.24 -18.57
N THR A 88 14.64 -16.39 -17.55
CA THR A 88 14.67 -17.65 -16.79
C THR A 88 13.45 -17.72 -15.87
N PRO A 89 12.98 -18.91 -15.47
CA PRO A 89 11.91 -19.05 -14.49
C PRO A 89 12.20 -18.30 -13.19
N GLN A 90 13.45 -18.36 -12.68
CA GLN A 90 13.88 -17.59 -11.51
C GLN A 90 13.75 -16.08 -11.74
N GLY A 91 14.21 -15.60 -12.89
CA GLY A 91 14.10 -14.18 -13.27
C GLY A 91 12.64 -13.71 -13.31
N MET A 92 11.74 -14.54 -13.85
CA MET A 92 10.32 -14.22 -13.93
C MET A 92 9.61 -14.26 -12.57
N ALA A 93 9.94 -15.23 -11.72
CA ALA A 93 9.46 -15.28 -10.34
C ALA A 93 9.91 -14.04 -9.55
N PHE A 94 11.19 -13.64 -9.70
CA PHE A 94 11.69 -12.43 -9.07
C PHE A 94 10.99 -11.16 -9.59
N LEU A 95 10.83 -11.04 -10.91
CA LEU A 95 10.18 -9.89 -11.53
C LEU A 95 8.75 -9.72 -11.03
N SER A 96 7.95 -10.79 -11.12
CA SER A 96 6.55 -10.79 -10.71
C SER A 96 6.37 -10.55 -9.20
N TRP A 97 7.22 -11.16 -8.36
CA TRP A 97 7.29 -10.85 -6.93
C TRP A 97 7.62 -9.37 -6.70
N THR A 98 8.61 -8.82 -7.39
CA THR A 98 9.04 -7.41 -7.24
C THR A 98 7.92 -6.45 -7.60
N VAL A 99 7.24 -6.69 -8.72
CA VAL A 99 6.12 -5.87 -9.18
C VAL A 99 4.96 -5.93 -8.17
N THR A 100 4.63 -7.11 -7.66
CA THR A 100 3.58 -7.31 -6.66
C THR A 100 3.93 -6.62 -5.34
N LEU A 101 5.15 -6.82 -4.85
CA LEU A 101 5.66 -6.22 -3.63
C LEU A 101 5.68 -4.68 -3.74
N ALA A 102 6.10 -4.14 -4.88
CA ALA A 102 6.08 -2.70 -5.13
C ALA A 102 4.66 -2.14 -5.08
N ALA A 103 3.69 -2.79 -5.72
CA ALA A 103 2.29 -2.37 -5.69
C ALA A 103 1.73 -2.37 -4.26
N ILE A 104 1.99 -3.42 -3.48
CA ILE A 104 1.51 -3.53 -2.10
C ILE A 104 2.22 -2.53 -1.18
N ALA A 105 3.53 -2.32 -1.34
CA ALA A 105 4.27 -1.30 -0.60
C ALA A 105 3.74 0.10 -0.90
N MET A 106 3.47 0.42 -2.18
CA MET A 106 2.88 1.71 -2.57
C MET A 106 1.48 1.90 -1.99
N LEU A 107 0.67 0.83 -1.92
CA LEU A 107 -0.62 0.86 -1.23
C LEU A 107 -0.44 1.17 0.26
N GLY A 108 0.48 0.46 0.93
CA GLY A 108 0.79 0.69 2.35
C GLY A 108 1.23 2.13 2.62
N VAL A 109 2.12 2.68 1.79
CA VAL A 109 2.57 4.07 1.92
C VAL A 109 1.44 5.05 1.59
N ALA A 110 0.58 4.76 0.61
CA ALA A 110 -0.58 5.59 0.30
C ALA A 110 -1.62 5.64 1.45
N ILE A 111 -1.68 4.62 2.29
CA ILE A 111 -2.51 4.59 3.51
C ILE A 111 -1.84 5.38 4.63
N VAL A 112 -0.54 5.16 4.86
CA VAL A 112 0.23 5.82 5.94
C VAL A 112 0.39 7.31 5.70
N ASP A 113 0.75 7.71 4.47
CA ASP A 113 0.94 9.10 4.03
C ASP A 113 -0.19 9.51 3.08
N SER A 114 -1.43 9.42 3.58
CA SER A 114 -2.64 9.66 2.80
C SER A 114 -2.82 11.10 2.29
N GLY A 115 -2.04 12.05 2.82
CA GLY A 115 -2.03 13.46 2.40
C GLY A 115 -1.34 13.68 1.06
N ARG A 116 -0.43 12.80 0.64
CA ARG A 116 0.30 12.94 -0.62
C ARG A 116 -0.29 12.06 -1.72
N TRP A 117 -0.78 12.70 -2.78
CA TRP A 117 -1.37 12.01 -3.94
C TRP A 117 -0.37 11.19 -4.76
N ILE A 118 0.93 11.48 -4.66
CA ILE A 118 1.96 10.75 -5.39
C ILE A 118 1.90 9.25 -5.11
N TRP A 119 1.69 8.85 -3.86
CA TRP A 119 1.65 7.44 -3.47
C TRP A 119 0.44 6.71 -4.05
N ARG A 120 -0.68 7.41 -4.19
CA ARG A 120 -1.89 6.88 -4.82
C ARG A 120 -1.69 6.68 -6.32
N ILE A 121 -1.03 7.62 -6.99
CA ILE A 121 -0.70 7.51 -8.41
C ILE A 121 0.29 6.37 -8.65
N LEU A 122 1.35 6.29 -7.83
CA LEU A 122 2.32 5.21 -7.89
C LEU A 122 1.65 3.85 -7.63
N PHE A 123 0.75 3.76 -6.64
CA PHE A 123 -0.06 2.56 -6.41
C PHE A 123 -0.86 2.14 -7.64
N VAL A 124 -1.55 3.07 -8.31
CA VAL A 124 -2.33 2.76 -9.53
C VAL A 124 -1.43 2.25 -10.66
N ILE A 125 -0.24 2.83 -10.82
CA ILE A 125 0.74 2.37 -11.81
C ILE A 125 1.27 0.97 -11.45
N GLY A 126 1.65 0.75 -10.19
CA GLY A 126 2.12 -0.54 -9.69
C GLY A 126 1.05 -1.61 -9.82
N LEU A 127 -0.20 -1.29 -9.48
CA LEU A 127 -1.36 -2.16 -9.65
C LEU A 127 -1.56 -2.52 -11.12
N ALA A 128 -1.50 -1.54 -12.03
CA ALA A 128 -1.64 -1.82 -13.45
C ALA A 128 -0.52 -2.74 -13.98
N ALA A 129 0.71 -2.55 -13.52
CA ALA A 129 1.84 -3.41 -13.87
C ALA A 129 1.66 -4.83 -13.32
N GLU A 130 1.24 -4.96 -12.06
CA GLU A 130 0.96 -6.26 -11.43
C GLU A 130 -0.16 -7.00 -12.17
N GLN A 131 -1.25 -6.32 -12.46
CA GLN A 131 -2.39 -6.90 -13.19
C GLN A 131 -2.01 -7.31 -14.61
N PHE A 132 -1.13 -6.57 -15.29
CA PHE A 132 -0.60 -6.97 -16.59
C PHE A 132 0.24 -8.26 -16.49
N VAL A 133 1.16 -8.34 -15.52
CA VAL A 133 1.96 -9.55 -15.27
C VAL A 133 1.06 -10.73 -14.94
N ALA A 134 0.05 -10.55 -14.09
CA ALA A 134 -0.94 -11.57 -13.76
C ALA A 134 -1.75 -12.01 -14.99
N GLY A 135 -2.10 -11.08 -15.88
CA GLY A 135 -2.79 -11.36 -17.14
C GLY A 135 -1.95 -12.21 -18.09
N VAL A 136 -0.69 -11.82 -18.30
CA VAL A 136 0.29 -12.57 -19.10
C VAL A 136 0.52 -13.97 -18.50
N ALA A 137 0.69 -14.06 -17.19
CA ALA A 137 0.91 -15.34 -16.51
C ALA A 137 -0.35 -16.22 -16.41
N LEU A 138 -1.51 -15.72 -16.88
CA LEU A 138 -2.82 -16.36 -16.74
C LEU A 138 -3.07 -16.77 -15.29
N LEU A 139 -2.82 -15.84 -14.35
CA LEU A 139 -2.80 -16.09 -12.92
C LEU A 139 -4.04 -16.87 -12.48
N ARG A 140 -3.76 -18.00 -11.84
CA ARG A 140 -4.73 -18.92 -11.26
C ARG A 140 -4.13 -19.49 -9.97
N LEU A 141 -4.96 -19.80 -8.98
CA LEU A 141 -4.47 -20.40 -7.73
C LEU A 141 -4.16 -21.90 -7.90
N ASP A 142 -4.87 -22.57 -8.82
CA ASP A 142 -4.63 -23.95 -9.24
C ASP A 142 -3.74 -24.03 -10.50
N PHE A 143 -2.79 -23.11 -10.67
CA PHE A 143 -2.04 -22.90 -11.92
C PHE A 143 -1.17 -24.08 -12.36
N TRP A 144 -1.00 -25.11 -11.52
CA TRP A 144 -0.30 -26.35 -11.87
C TRP A 144 -0.82 -26.88 -13.22
N TYR A 145 0.02 -26.80 -14.26
CA TYR A 145 -0.28 -27.18 -15.64
C TYR A 145 -1.34 -26.34 -16.39
N SER A 146 -2.00 -25.36 -15.75
CA SER A 146 -3.11 -24.61 -16.37
C SER A 146 -2.65 -23.70 -17.51
N THR A 147 -1.37 -23.32 -17.55
CA THR A 147 -0.80 -22.44 -18.57
C THR A 147 -0.14 -23.20 -19.72
N TYR A 148 0.06 -24.52 -19.56
CA TYR A 148 0.71 -25.38 -20.56
C TYR A 148 -0.06 -25.42 -21.89
N VAL A 149 -1.39 -25.42 -21.82
CA VAL A 149 -2.26 -25.42 -23.00
C VAL A 149 -2.03 -24.19 -23.88
N VAL A 150 -1.65 -23.06 -23.28
CA VAL A 150 -1.37 -21.82 -24.00
C VAL A 150 0.10 -21.74 -24.36
N TYR A 151 1.01 -21.94 -23.40
CA TYR A 151 2.43 -21.62 -23.57
C TYR A 151 3.34 -22.80 -23.94
N GLY A 152 2.85 -24.03 -23.93
CA GLY A 152 3.66 -25.22 -24.21
C GLY A 152 4.91 -25.28 -23.33
N GLU A 153 6.09 -25.39 -23.94
CA GLU A 153 7.37 -25.47 -23.23
C GLU A 153 7.72 -24.19 -22.43
N SER A 154 7.27 -23.02 -22.87
CA SER A 154 7.49 -21.74 -22.16
C SER A 154 6.56 -21.57 -20.94
N ALA A 155 5.65 -22.52 -20.68
CA ALA A 155 4.72 -22.48 -19.55
C ALA A 155 5.43 -22.41 -18.18
N THR A 156 6.64 -22.95 -18.08
CA THR A 156 7.46 -22.89 -16.86
C THR A 156 7.73 -21.44 -16.43
N VAL A 157 7.98 -20.55 -17.39
CA VAL A 157 8.24 -19.12 -17.12
C VAL A 157 6.97 -18.42 -16.64
N ALA A 158 5.83 -18.69 -17.29
CA ALA A 158 4.53 -18.16 -16.88
C ALA A 158 4.12 -18.67 -15.48
N ASN A 159 4.33 -19.96 -15.18
CA ASN A 159 4.05 -20.53 -13.87
C ASN A 159 4.95 -19.95 -12.78
N ALA A 160 6.21 -19.68 -13.10
CA ALA A 160 7.13 -19.01 -12.19
C ALA A 160 6.67 -17.58 -11.85
N ALA A 161 6.07 -16.87 -12.81
CA ALA A 161 5.44 -15.57 -12.54
C ALA A 161 4.30 -15.69 -11.52
N ASN A 162 3.43 -16.70 -11.67
CA ASN A 162 2.34 -16.97 -10.73
C ASN A 162 2.88 -17.27 -9.31
N LEU A 163 3.95 -18.05 -9.21
CA LEU A 163 4.61 -18.32 -7.93
C LEU A 163 5.16 -17.04 -7.28
N GLY A 164 5.74 -16.12 -8.05
CA GLY A 164 6.23 -14.84 -7.52
C GLY A 164 5.11 -13.98 -6.94
N ILE A 165 3.98 -13.87 -7.66
CA ILE A 165 2.78 -13.15 -7.18
C ILE A 165 2.22 -13.80 -5.89
N ILE A 166 2.08 -15.13 -5.90
CA ILE A 166 1.56 -15.87 -4.73
C ILE A 166 2.51 -15.74 -3.53
N ALA A 167 3.82 -15.78 -3.75
CA ALA A 167 4.81 -15.61 -2.68
C ALA A 167 4.70 -14.24 -2.02
N ALA A 168 4.57 -13.16 -2.81
CA ALA A 168 4.34 -11.82 -2.29
C ALA A 168 3.02 -11.74 -1.51
N GLY A 169 1.92 -12.26 -2.08
CA GLY A 169 0.63 -12.30 -1.38
C GLY A 169 0.69 -13.08 -0.06
N PHE A 170 1.42 -14.21 -0.03
CA PHE A 170 1.62 -15.02 1.16
C PHE A 170 2.50 -14.32 2.19
N GLY A 171 3.58 -13.66 1.77
CA GLY A 171 4.45 -12.85 2.63
C GLY A 171 3.67 -11.76 3.36
N VAL A 172 2.81 -11.03 2.64
CA VAL A 172 1.89 -10.03 3.21
C VAL A 172 0.95 -10.65 4.23
N ALA A 173 0.35 -11.82 3.93
CA ALA A 173 -0.55 -12.49 4.85
C ALA A 173 0.16 -12.94 6.15
N VAL A 174 1.35 -13.53 6.03
CA VAL A 174 2.19 -13.91 7.17
C VAL A 174 2.57 -12.69 8.00
N PHE A 175 3.00 -11.61 7.33
CA PHE A 175 3.30 -10.35 8.01
C PHE A 175 2.08 -9.83 8.76
N ALA A 176 0.90 -9.77 8.14
CA ALA A 176 -0.32 -9.28 8.78
C ALA A 176 -0.67 -10.09 10.04
N VAL A 177 -0.57 -11.42 9.99
CA VAL A 177 -0.82 -12.29 11.16
C VAL A 177 0.19 -12.05 12.27
N ILE A 178 1.49 -12.04 11.95
CA ILE A 178 2.56 -11.79 12.93
C ILE A 178 2.40 -10.39 13.52
N TRP A 179 2.17 -9.40 12.68
CA TRP A 179 2.00 -8.01 13.07
C TRP A 179 0.84 -7.81 14.05
N VAL A 180 -0.35 -8.35 13.72
CA VAL A 180 -1.51 -8.30 14.60
C VAL A 180 -1.24 -9.06 15.90
N GLY A 181 -0.60 -10.23 15.83
CA GLY A 181 -0.19 -10.99 17.01
C GLY A 181 0.74 -10.19 17.93
N LEU A 182 1.73 -9.49 17.38
CA LEU A 182 2.63 -8.60 18.13
C LEU A 182 1.86 -7.47 18.81
N LEU A 183 0.89 -6.85 18.12
CA LEU A 183 0.05 -5.79 18.69
C LEU A 183 -0.81 -6.26 19.87
N VAL A 184 -1.27 -7.52 19.84
CA VAL A 184 -2.10 -8.10 20.91
C VAL A 184 -1.25 -8.58 22.09
N VAL A 185 -0.09 -9.20 21.83
CA VAL A 185 0.73 -9.87 22.85
C VAL A 185 1.67 -8.88 23.55
N ILE A 186 2.23 -7.90 22.84
CA ILE A 186 3.25 -7.01 23.38
C ILE A 186 2.60 -5.79 24.06
N ARG A 187 2.82 -5.68 25.38
CA ARG A 187 2.44 -4.50 26.17
C ARG A 187 3.17 -3.26 25.66
N LYS A 188 2.50 -2.10 25.67
CA LYS A 188 3.01 -0.84 25.11
C LYS A 188 4.26 -0.33 25.83
N GLU A 189 4.42 -0.70 27.10
CA GLU A 189 5.54 -0.32 27.96
C GLU A 189 6.74 -1.26 27.81
N SER A 190 6.59 -2.37 27.08
CA SER A 190 7.67 -3.34 26.87
C SER A 190 8.74 -2.79 25.93
N PRO A 191 10.03 -3.09 26.16
CA PRO A 191 11.10 -2.78 25.18
C PRO A 191 10.86 -3.46 23.82
N LEU A 192 10.09 -4.55 23.78
CA LEU A 192 9.73 -5.24 22.53
C LEU A 192 8.71 -4.47 21.69
N ASN A 193 8.09 -3.41 22.22
CA ASN A 193 7.17 -2.55 21.49
C ASN A 193 7.86 -1.83 20.31
N VAL A 194 9.20 -1.80 20.28
CA VAL A 194 9.99 -1.33 19.13
C VAL A 194 9.62 -2.07 17.84
N LEU A 195 9.33 -3.37 17.90
CA LEU A 195 8.93 -4.17 16.73
C LEU A 195 7.65 -3.64 16.08
N THR A 196 6.78 -2.98 16.86
CA THR A 196 5.53 -2.40 16.37
C THR A 196 5.64 -0.92 15.96
N ARG A 197 6.86 -0.36 15.93
CA ARG A 197 7.11 1.01 15.43
C ARG A 197 7.46 0.98 13.94
N SER A 198 6.90 1.95 13.20
CA SER A 198 6.92 2.04 11.73
C SER A 198 8.16 1.49 11.02
N TRP A 199 9.37 1.93 11.38
CA TRP A 199 10.60 1.48 10.71
C TRP A 199 10.96 0.01 10.99
N ALA A 200 10.80 -0.48 12.21
CA ALA A 200 11.06 -1.88 12.54
C ALA A 200 10.05 -2.81 11.88
N SER A 201 8.80 -2.37 11.81
CA SER A 201 7.68 -3.05 11.16
C SER A 201 7.90 -3.18 9.66
N PHE A 202 8.40 -2.11 9.04
CA PHE A 202 8.73 -2.09 7.63
C PHE A 202 9.89 -3.06 7.32
N ILE A 203 10.92 -3.10 8.17
CA ILE A 203 12.01 -4.07 8.05
C ILE A 203 11.50 -5.51 8.22
N LEU A 204 10.64 -5.75 9.22
CA LEU A 204 10.03 -7.06 9.45
C LEU A 204 9.22 -7.53 8.23
N PHE A 205 8.45 -6.63 7.62
CA PHE A 205 7.73 -6.91 6.38
C PHE A 205 8.67 -7.35 5.26
N PHE A 206 9.72 -6.58 4.96
CA PHE A 206 10.68 -6.97 3.90
C PHE A 206 11.46 -8.23 4.23
N ALA A 207 11.75 -8.50 5.50
CA ALA A 207 12.42 -9.74 5.91
C ALA A 207 11.53 -10.97 5.63
N ILE A 208 10.23 -10.88 5.92
CA ILE A 208 9.26 -11.93 5.61
C ILE A 208 9.11 -12.10 4.10
N GLU A 209 8.99 -11.01 3.35
CA GLU A 209 8.91 -11.01 1.88
C GLU A 209 10.14 -11.63 1.23
N ALA A 210 11.34 -11.25 1.69
CA ALA A 210 12.58 -11.85 1.23
C ALA A 210 12.63 -13.35 1.55
N ALA A 211 12.21 -13.75 2.75
CA ALA A 211 12.13 -15.18 3.11
C ALA A 211 11.15 -15.95 2.21
N ALA A 212 9.97 -15.39 1.92
CA ALA A 212 8.99 -15.99 1.01
C ALA A 212 9.55 -16.17 -0.41
N LEU A 213 10.24 -15.15 -0.92
CA LEU A 213 10.93 -15.24 -2.21
C LEU A 213 12.04 -16.31 -2.20
N LEU A 214 12.86 -16.36 -1.14
CA LEU A 214 13.92 -17.37 -1.01
C LEU A 214 13.36 -18.79 -1.00
N VAL A 215 12.20 -19.02 -0.38
CA VAL A 215 11.51 -20.32 -0.40
C VAL A 215 11.09 -20.69 -1.83
N VAL A 216 10.58 -19.75 -2.63
CA VAL A 216 10.26 -20.02 -4.04
C VAL A 216 11.53 -20.32 -4.85
N MET A 217 12.57 -19.52 -4.67
CA MET A 217 13.80 -19.60 -5.45
C MET A 217 14.61 -20.87 -5.15
N PHE A 218 14.66 -21.30 -3.89
CA PHE A 218 15.56 -22.36 -3.42
C PHE A 218 14.86 -23.57 -2.80
N GLY A 219 13.55 -23.49 -2.54
CA GLY A 219 12.77 -24.56 -1.91
C GLY A 219 12.26 -25.63 -2.89
N GLY A 220 12.67 -25.61 -4.16
CA GLY A 220 12.25 -26.59 -5.17
C GLY A 220 10.88 -26.31 -5.81
N LEU A 221 10.17 -25.25 -5.40
CA LEU A 221 8.87 -24.88 -5.97
C LEU A 221 8.95 -24.52 -7.45
N LEU A 222 10.04 -23.88 -7.89
CA LEU A 222 10.26 -23.61 -9.31
C LEU A 222 10.50 -24.87 -10.14
N THR A 223 11.08 -25.91 -9.53
CA THR A 223 11.34 -27.18 -10.24
C THR A 223 10.08 -28.02 -10.40
N THR A 224 9.10 -27.88 -9.52
CA THR A 224 7.84 -28.63 -9.61
C THR A 224 6.89 -28.02 -10.64
N VAL A 225 6.98 -26.72 -10.94
CA VAL A 225 6.10 -26.06 -11.93
C VAL A 225 6.61 -26.14 -13.37
N GLY A 226 7.82 -26.66 -13.57
CA GLY A 226 8.44 -26.91 -14.87
C GLY A 226 8.56 -28.38 -15.27
N ALA A 227 8.04 -29.29 -14.45
CA ALA A 227 7.99 -30.74 -14.71
C ALA A 227 6.56 -31.14 -15.09
#